data_AF-A0A7V9JM52-F1
#
_entry.id   AF-A0A7V9JM52-F1
#
_cell.length_a   1.000
_cell.length_b   1.000
_cell.length_c   1.000
_cell.angle_alpha   90.00
_cell.angle_beta   90.00
_cell.angle_gamma   90.00
#
_symmetry.space_group_name_H-M   'P 1'
#
loop_
_entity.id
_entity.type
_entity.pdbx_description
1 polymer ?
#
loop_
_entity_poly.entity_id
_entity_poly.type
_entity_poly.pdbx_seq_one_letter_code
_entity_poly.pdbx_strand_id
1 'polypeptide(L)' 'MAGVTFDTGALIAAERNDRRMWSLHAGFLAEEVAPVVPAPVLAGAWRGGPGQANLVRVLSMCNLEWMTEDQARKV' A
#
# COMPACT_ATOMS: atom_id res chain seq x y z
N MET A 1 16.03 10.27 5.64
CA MET A 1 15.27 9.05 5.99
C MET A 1 14.77 8.45 4.69
N ALA A 2 14.93 7.14 4.50
CA ALA A 2 14.36 6.46 3.33
C ALA A 2 12.87 6.22 3.59
N GLY A 3 12.01 6.60 2.64
CA GLY A 3 10.57 6.33 2.73
C GLY A 3 10.26 4.85 2.51
N VAL A 4 9.06 4.42 2.88
CA VAL A 4 8.54 3.07 2.62
C VAL A 4 7.56 3.13 1.48
N THR A 5 7.70 2.24 0.49
CA THR A 5 6.76 2.09 -0.61
C THR A 5 6.15 0.70 -0.57
N PHE A 6 4.82 0.61 -0.64
CA PHE A 6 4.13 -0.68 -0.79
C PHE A 6 3.99 -1.05 -2.26
N ASP A 7 4.23 -2.32 -2.54
CA ASP A 7 3.94 -2.93 -3.83
C ASP A 7 2.56 -3.61 -3.83
N THR A 8 2.19 -4.22 -4.95
CA THR A 8 0.89 -4.89 -5.08
C THR A 8 0.78 -6.10 -4.15
N GLY A 9 1.90 -6.78 -3.88
CA GLY A 9 1.96 -7.93 -2.98
C GLY A 9 1.61 -7.55 -1.54
N ALA A 10 2.13 -6.42 -1.05
CA ALA A 10 1.81 -5.86 0.26
C ALA A 10 0.32 -5.53 0.38
N LEU A 11 -0.27 -4.91 -0.64
CA LEU A 11 -1.71 -4.61 -0.66
C LEU A 11 -2.57 -5.89 -0.66
N ILE A 12 -2.20 -6.89 -1.45
CA ILE A 12 -2.89 -8.19 -1.49
C ILE A 12 -2.77 -8.92 -0.14
N ALA A 13 -1.59 -8.87 0.50
CA ALA A 13 -1.35 -9.49 1.80
C ALA A 13 -2.17 -8.81 2.90
N ALA A 14 -2.22 -7.46 2.91
CA ALA A 14 -3.04 -6.70 3.83
C ALA A 14 -4.54 -7.03 3.67
N GLU A 15 -5.03 -7.09 2.43
CA GLU A 15 -6.40 -7.49 2.11
C GLU A 15 -6.74 -8.90 2.63
N ARG A 16 -5.82 -9.84 2.46
CA ARG A 16 -5.91 -11.22 2.98
C ARG A 16 -5.76 -11.33 4.50
N ASN A 17 -5.65 -10.21 5.20
CA ASN A 17 -5.46 -10.13 6.64
C ASN A 17 -4.18 -10.86 7.11
N ASP A 18 -3.10 -10.79 6.33
CA ASP A 18 -1.83 -11.39 6.70
C ASP A 18 -1.24 -10.72 7.95
N ARG A 19 -1.04 -11.49 9.01
CA ARG A 19 -0.60 -10.95 10.31
C ARG A 19 0.76 -10.26 10.24
N ARG A 20 1.68 -10.75 9.43
CA ARG A 20 3.02 -10.16 9.31
C ARG A 20 2.94 -8.81 8.60
N MET A 21 2.14 -8.73 7.54
CA MET A 21 1.90 -7.48 6.82
C MET A 21 1.28 -6.41 7.72
N TRP A 22 0.27 -6.78 8.51
CA TRP A 22 -0.37 -5.85 9.46
C TRP A 22 0.56 -5.43 10.60
N SER A 23 1.41 -6.34 11.12
CA SER A 23 2.42 -5.99 12.12
C SER A 23 3.47 -5.04 11.55
N LEU A 24 3.90 -5.25 10.30
CA LEU A 24 4.87 -4.40 9.63
C LEU A 24 4.29 -2.99 9.40
N HIS A 25 3.06 -2.91 8.89
CA HIS A 25 2.36 -1.65 8.70
C HIS A 25 2.19 -0.87 10.03
N ALA A 26 1.79 -1.56 11.11
CA ALA A 26 1.70 -0.96 12.43
C ALA A 26 3.06 -0.43 12.92
N GLY A 27 4.15 -1.16 12.65
CA GLY A 27 5.52 -0.71 12.96
C GLY A 27 5.89 0.58 12.24
N PHE A 28 5.56 0.71 10.95
CA PHE A 28 5.80 1.96 10.22
C PHE A 28 5.01 3.13 10.79
N LEU A 29 3.73 2.92 11.12
CA LEU A 29 2.91 3.97 11.73
C LEU A 29 3.39 4.37 13.12
N ALA A 30 3.92 3.43 13.91
CA ALA A 30 4.51 3.72 15.22
C ALA A 30 5.77 4.60 15.12
N GLU A 31 6.51 4.49 14.02
CA GLU A 31 7.65 5.34 13.68
C GLU A 31 7.23 6.61 12.90
N GLU A 32 5.92 6.92 12.87
CA GLU A 32 5.33 8.05 12.14
C GLU A 32 5.63 8.05 10.62
N VAL A 33 5.87 6.86 10.05
CA VAL A 33 6.09 6.65 8.62
C VAL A 33 4.80 6.16 7.97
N ALA A 34 4.12 7.04 7.23
CA ALA A 34 3.04 6.66 6.34
C ALA A 34 3.61 6.04 5.04
N PRO A 35 3.33 4.76 4.74
CA PRO A 35 3.80 4.14 3.50
C PRO A 35 3.22 4.84 2.27
N VAL A 36 4.02 4.97 1.22
CA VAL A 36 3.59 5.48 -0.08
C VAL A 36 3.07 4.33 -0.95
N VAL A 37 1.96 4.56 -1.64
CA VAL A 37 1.37 3.65 -2.62
C VAL A 37 1.29 4.39 -3.96
N PRO A 38 2.11 4.04 -4.96
CA PRO A 38 1.96 4.58 -6.31
C PRO A 38 0.61 4.16 -6.90
N ALA A 39 -0.10 5.07 -7.58
CA ALA A 39 -1.42 4.78 -8.14
C ALA A 39 -1.48 3.51 -9.03
N PRO A 40 -0.46 3.18 -9.85
CA PRO A 40 -0.46 1.93 -10.63
C PRO A 40 -0.37 0.65 -9.78
N VAL A 41 0.19 0.71 -8.57
CA VAL A 41 0.20 -0.42 -7.63
C VAL A 41 -1.22 -0.77 -7.18
N LEU A 42 -2.07 0.24 -6.97
CA LEU A 42 -3.47 0.04 -6.59
C LEU A 42 -4.23 -0.77 -7.67
N ALA A 43 -3.97 -0.51 -8.94
CA ALA A 43 -4.64 -1.19 -10.05
C ALA A 43 -4.44 -2.72 -10.02
N GLY A 44 -3.30 -3.20 -9.52
CA GLY A 44 -3.03 -4.64 -9.38
C GLY A 44 -3.75 -5.32 -8.22
N ALA A 45 -4.17 -4.57 -7.20
CA ALA A 45 -4.83 -5.09 -6.00
C ALA A 45 -6.35 -4.83 -5.98
N TRP A 46 -6.83 -3.81 -6.68
CA TRP A 46 -8.23 -3.39 -6.67
C TRP A 46 -9.11 -4.28 -7.55
N ARG A 47 -10.21 -4.77 -6.98
CA ARG A 47 -11.23 -5.59 -7.64
C ARG A 47 -12.62 -4.94 -7.64
N GLY A 48 -12.78 -3.77 -7.02
CA GLY A 48 -13.97 -2.93 -7.14
C GLY A 48 -15.21 -3.40 -6.39
N GLY A 49 -15.07 -4.31 -5.41
CA GLY A 49 -16.20 -4.88 -4.67
C GLY A 49 -16.25 -4.48 -3.19
N PRO A 50 -17.44 -4.51 -2.55
CA PRO A 50 -17.62 -4.25 -1.12
C PRO A 50 -16.87 -5.25 -0.20
N GLY A 51 -16.31 -6.32 -0.76
CA GLY A 51 -15.51 -7.30 -0.02
C GLY A 51 -14.10 -6.85 0.35
N GLN A 52 -13.59 -5.73 -0.19
CA GLN A 52 -12.19 -5.30 0.02
C GLN A 52 -11.99 -4.37 1.23
N ALA A 53 -12.58 -4.74 2.37
CA ALA A 53 -12.57 -3.88 3.57
C ALA A 53 -11.17 -3.67 4.16
N ASN A 54 -10.33 -4.70 4.13
CA ASN A 54 -8.97 -4.63 4.68
C ASN A 54 -8.05 -3.80 3.78
N LEU A 55 -8.21 -3.89 2.46
CA LEU A 55 -7.51 -3.06 1.49
C LEU A 55 -7.84 -1.58 1.69
N VAL A 56 -9.12 -1.24 1.84
CA VAL A 56 -9.54 0.13 2.12
C VAL A 56 -8.93 0.63 3.44
N ARG A 57 -8.92 -0.22 4.48
CA ARG A 57 -8.36 0.11 5.78
C ARG A 57 -6.84 0.34 5.75
N VAL A 58 -6.07 -0.45 5.03
CA VAL A 58 -4.61 -0.21 4.93
C VAL A 58 -4.34 1.06 4.12
N LEU A 59 -5.09 1.29 3.03
CA LEU A 59 -4.92 2.46 2.18
C LEU A 59 -5.26 3.77 2.89
N SER A 60 -6.20 3.79 3.85
CA SER A 60 -6.54 5.00 4.60
C SER A 60 -5.39 5.53 5.48
N MET A 61 -4.36 4.72 5.70
CA MET A 61 -3.16 5.05 6.47
C MET A 61 -1.90 5.12 5.58
N CYS A 62 -2.08 5.15 4.27
CA CYS A 62 -1.02 5.28 3.28
C CYS A 62 -1.16 6.60 2.51
N ASN A 63 -0.04 7.09 1.97
CA ASN A 63 -0.03 8.20 1.03
C ASN A 63 -0.16 7.65 -0.40
N LEU A 64 -1.30 7.90 -1.05
CA LEU A 64 -1.48 7.53 -2.45
C LEU A 64 -0.83 8.60 -3.35
N GLU A 65 0.12 8.20 -4.18
CA GLU A 65 0.85 9.12 -5.05
C GLU A 65 0.58 8.88 -6.54
N TRP A 66 0.47 9.96 -7.30
CA TRP A 66 0.42 9.89 -8.75
C TRP A 66 1.76 9.41 -9.33
N MET A 67 1.70 8.60 -10.39
CA MET A 67 2.90 8.12 -11.08
C MET A 67 2.75 8.30 -12.59
N THR A 68 3.69 9.01 -13.18
CA THR A 68 3.85 9.15 -14.64
C THR A 68 4.65 7.99 -15.23
N GLU A 69 4.60 7.83 -16.55
CA GLU A 69 5.41 6.82 -17.25
C GLU A 69 6.92 7.01 -17.04
N ASP A 70 7.42 8.24 -17.09
CA ASP A 70 8.85 8.54 -16.88
C ASP A 70 9.31 8.18 -15.46
N GLN A 71 8.48 8.46 -14.45
CA GLN A 71 8.74 8.03 -13.07
C GLN A 71 8.75 6.50 -12.96
N ALA A 72 7.80 5.81 -13.62
CA ALA A 72 7.70 4.36 -13.58
C ALA A 72 8.93 3.65 -14.20
N ARG A 73 9.56 4.25 -15.22
CA ARG A 73 10.76 3.69 -15.88
C ARG A 73 12.04 3.81 -15.04
N LYS A 74 12.02 4.57 -13.95
CA LYS A 74 13.19 4.84 -13.08
C LYS A 74 13.26 3.94 -11.84
N VAL A 75 12.29 3.04 -11.67
CA VAL A 75 12.17 2.12 -10.53
C VAL A 75 12.77 0.76 -10.87
#